data_AF-A0A1T0CNV7-F1
#
_entry.id   AF-A0A1T0CNV7-F1
#
_cell.length_a   1.000
_cell.length_b   1.000
_cell.length_c   1.000
_cell.angle_alpha   90.00
_cell.angle_beta   90.00
_cell.angle_gamma   90.00
#
_symmetry.space_group_name_H-M   'P 1'
#
loop_
_entity.id
_entity.type
_entity.pdbx_description
1 polymer ?
#
loop_
_entity_poly.entity_id
_entity_poly.type
_entity_poly.pdbx_seq_one_letter_code
_entity_poly.pdbx_strand_id
1 'polypeptide(L)' 'MRAQLGLTQQQVADIVGVAGNRQVRRCENGEQDMPSEKWQIFLDFYQKKSQIVMAETLKLQKTNIIV' A
#
# COMPACT_ATOMS: atom_id res chain seq x y z
N MET A 1 0.97 -6.79 -0.86
CA MET A 1 0.56 -5.39 -1.10
C MET A 1 1.13 -4.42 -0.08
N ARG A 2 0.76 -4.47 1.22
CA ARG A 2 1.30 -3.53 2.22
C ARG A 2 2.84 -3.47 2.25
N ALA A 3 3.49 -4.64 2.36
CA ALA A 3 4.95 -4.73 2.44
C ALA A 3 5.67 -4.17 1.20
N GLN A 4 5.05 -4.27 0.01
CA GLN A 4 5.61 -3.72 -1.24
C GLN A 4 5.65 -2.18 -1.23
N LEU A 5 4.78 -1.55 -0.44
CA LEU A 5 4.75 -0.11 -0.23
C LEU A 5 5.57 0.34 0.99
N GLY A 6 6.25 -0.59 1.69
CA GLY A 6 7.00 -0.28 2.91
C GLY A 6 6.16 0.22 4.08
N LEU A 7 4.84 -0.04 4.07
CA LEU A 7 3.92 0.46 5.10
C LEU A 7 3.89 -0.45 6.33
N THR A 8 3.75 0.15 7.51
CA THR A 8 3.40 -0.56 8.75
C THR A 8 1.90 -0.86 8.82
N GLN A 9 1.50 -1.79 9.68
CA GLN A 9 0.07 -2.10 9.89
C GLN A 9 -0.70 -0.90 10.48
N GLN A 10 -0.04 -0.05 11.30
CA GLN A 10 -0.67 1.17 11.81
C GLN A 10 -0.94 2.18 10.70
N GLN A 11 0.01 2.38 9.78
CA GLN A 11 -0.20 3.27 8.64
C GLN A 11 -1.34 2.79 7.74
N VAL A 12 -1.50 1.48 7.54
CA VAL A 12 -2.66 0.95 6.83
C VAL A 12 -3.95 1.24 7.59
N ALA A 13 -3.95 1.07 8.92
CA ALA A 13 -5.12 1.38 9.73
C ALA A 13 -5.55 2.85 9.60
N ASP A 14 -4.57 3.76 9.57
CA ASP A 14 -4.79 5.19 9.38
C ASP A 14 -5.32 5.50 7.96
N ILE A 15 -4.80 4.82 6.93
CA ILE A 15 -5.24 4.98 5.53
C ILE A 15 -6.69 4.55 5.34
N VAL A 16 -7.07 3.37 5.85
CA VAL A 16 -8.43 2.85 5.66
C VAL A 16 -9.40 3.38 6.71
N GLY A 17 -8.91 3.99 7.79
CA GLY A 17 -9.71 4.51 8.89
C GLY A 17 -10.33 3.40 9.75
N VAL A 18 -9.53 2.45 10.20
CA VAL A 18 -9.92 1.43 11.19
C VAL A 18 -9.21 1.67 12.51
N ALA A 19 -9.80 1.16 13.60
CA ALA A 19 -9.29 1.35 14.95
C ALA A 19 -8.02 0.50 15.18
N GLY A 20 -6.87 1.10 14.86
CA GLY A 20 -5.55 0.57 15.18
C GLY A 20 -5.10 -0.63 14.33
N ASN A 21 -3.83 -0.99 14.51
CA ASN A 21 -3.17 -2.05 13.77
C ASN A 21 -3.76 -3.46 13.98
N ARG A 22 -4.49 -3.70 15.08
CA ARG A 22 -4.99 -5.04 15.45
C ARG A 22 -5.97 -5.57 14.42
N GLN A 23 -6.86 -4.73 13.91
CA GLN A 23 -7.82 -5.13 12.89
C GLN A 23 -7.10 -5.47 11.58
N VAL A 24 -6.14 -4.64 11.16
CA VAL A 24 -5.31 -4.89 9.97
C VAL A 24 -4.55 -6.21 10.10
N ARG A 25 -3.94 -6.48 11.26
CA ARG A 25 -3.24 -7.75 11.52
C ARG A 25 -4.17 -8.96 11.37
N ARG A 26 -5.37 -8.90 11.95
CA ARG A 26 -6.37 -9.98 11.82
C ARG A 26 -6.76 -10.23 10.36
N CYS A 27 -6.90 -9.16 9.59
CA CYS A 27 -7.14 -9.25 8.15
C CYS A 27 -5.99 -9.92 7.41
N GLU A 28 -4.74 -9.54 7.71
CA GLU A 28 -3.56 -10.15 7.09
C GLU A 28 -3.37 -11.62 7.48
N ASN A 29 -3.81 -12.01 8.67
CA ASN A 29 -3.76 -13.38 9.16
C ASN A 29 -4.93 -14.26 8.68
N GLY A 30 -5.93 -13.70 7.98
CA GLY A 30 -7.15 -14.42 7.61
C GLY A 30 -8.09 -14.73 8.78
N GLU A 31 -7.89 -14.07 9.93
CA GLU A 31 -8.75 -14.22 11.12
C GLU A 31 -10.07 -13.44 10.98
N GLN A 32 -10.08 -12.41 10.13
CA GLN A 32 -11.24 -11.54 9.91
C GLN A 32 -11.15 -10.91 8.52
N ASP A 33 -12.25 -10.80 7.79
CA ASP A 33 -12.25 -10.05 6.54
C ASP A 33 -12.25 -8.52 6.76
N MET A 34 -11.56 -7.82 5.86
CA MET A 34 -11.64 -6.37 5.78
C MET A 34 -12.96 -5.98 5.10
N PRO A 35 -13.75 -5.04 5.64
CA PRO A 35 -14.95 -4.55 4.96
C PRO A 35 -14.62 -4.03 3.54
N SER A 36 -15.48 -4.33 2.57
CA SER A 36 -15.22 -4.02 1.15
C SER A 36 -14.91 -2.55 0.89
N GLU A 37 -15.59 -1.63 1.59
CA GLU A 37 -15.35 -0.18 1.50
C GLU A 37 -13.91 0.19 1.92
N LYS A 38 -13.42 -0.43 3.00
CA LYS A 38 -12.06 -0.23 3.53
C LYS A 38 -11.03 -0.83 2.58
N TRP A 39 -11.36 -1.96 1.96
CA TRP A 39 -10.53 -2.57 0.94
C TRP A 39 -10.40 -1.68 -0.30
N GLN A 40 -11.50 -1.06 -0.75
CA GLN A 40 -11.48 -0.13 -1.87
C GLN A 40 -10.58 1.08 -1.60
N ILE A 41 -10.66 1.67 -0.39
CA ILE A 41 -9.77 2.78 0.01
C ILE A 41 -8.29 2.37 -0.10
N PHE A 42 -7.95 1.17 0.37
CA PHE A 42 -6.58 0.68 0.30
C PHE A 42 -6.12 0.42 -1.14
N LEU A 43 -6.98 -0.13 -1.99
CA LEU A 43 -6.68 -0.38 -3.40
C LEU A 43 -6.45 0.91 -4.17
N ASP A 44 -7.27 1.93 -3.94
CA ASP A 44 -7.10 3.25 -4.57
C ASP A 44 -5.78 3.90 -4.15
N PHE A 45 -5.41 3.78 -2.87
CA PHE A 45 -4.11 4.23 -2.36
C PHE A 45 -2.96 3.45 -3.03
N TYR A 46 -3.08 2.12 -3.10
CA TYR A 46 -2.08 1.25 -3.69
C TYR A 46 -1.82 1.59 -5.15
N GLN A 47 -2.88 1.73 -5.96
CA GLN A 47 -2.78 2.06 -7.39
C GLN A 47 -2.08 3.41 -7.62
N LYS A 48 -2.42 4.43 -6.84
CA LYS A 48 -1.79 5.76 -6.93
C LYS A 48 -0.30 5.68 -6.59
N LYS A 49 0.07 4.95 -5.53
CA LYS A 49 1.48 4.80 -5.12
C LYS A 49 2.28 3.95 -6.10
N SER A 50 1.71 2.87 -6.62
CA SER A 50 2.41 2.01 -7.59
C SER A 50 2.74 2.75 -8.89
N GLN A 51 1.88 3.67 -9.34
CA GLN A 51 2.16 4.49 -10.53
C GLN A 51 3.36 5.42 -10.32
N ILE A 52 3.50 6.01 -9.13
CA ILE A 52 4.61 6.89 -8.79
C ILE A 52 5.94 6.12 -8.78
N VAL A 53 5.97 4.96 -8.09
CA VAL A 53 7.18 4.13 -8.00
C VAL A 53 7.63 3.65 -9.39
N MET A 54 6.70 3.26 -10.26
CA MET A 54 7.02 2.85 -11.63
C MET A 54 7.53 4.03 -12.48
N ALA A 55 6.94 5.21 -12.33
CA ALA A 55 7.38 6.42 -13.02
C ALA A 55 8.78 6.88 -12.59
N GLU A 56 9.13 6.75 -11.32
CA GLU A 56 10.47 7.08 -10.78
C GLU A 56 11.53 6.08 -11.27
N THR A 57 11.19 4.79 -11.30
CA THR A 57 12.08 3.73 -11.81
C THR A 57 12.45 3.96 -13.28
N LEU A 58 11.47 4.35 -14.11
CA LEU A 58 11.70 4.66 -15.52
C LEU A 58 12.57 5.91 -15.75
N LYS A 59 12.52 6.90 -14.85
CA LYS A 59 13.38 8.09 -14.95
C LYS A 59 14.84 7.75 -14.63
N LEU A 60 15.09 6.96 -13.59
CA LEU A 60 16.44 6.54 -13.18
C LEU A 60 17.15 5.71 -14.26
N GLN A 61 16.43 4.84 -14.98
CA GLN A 61 17.01 4.06 -16.08
C GLN A 61 17.43 4.92 -17.28
N LYS A 62 16.68 6.00 -17.58
CA LYS A 62 17.00 6.91 -18.69
C LYS A 62 18.23 7.77 -18.41
N THR A 63 18.53 8.06 -17.14
CA THR A 63 19.68 8.87 -16.74
C THR A 63 20.99 8.07 -16.72
N ASN A 64 20.96 6.76 -16.40
CA ASN A 64 22.15 5.91 -16.31
C ASN A 64 22.65 5.34 -17.66
N ILE A 65 21.99 5.64 -18.78
CA ILE A 65 22.40 5.19 -20.11
C ILE A 65 23.28 6.24 -20.83
N ILE A 66 23.48 7.42 -20.24
CA ILE A 66 24.36 8.47 -20.76
C ILE A 66 25.67 8.48 -19.95
N VAL A 67 26.50 7.45 -20.14
CA VAL A 67 27.95 7.47 -19.88
C VAL A 67 28.64 6.55 -20.88
#